data_AF-A0A7Z9WWI0-F1
#
_entry.id   AF-A0A7Z9WWI0-F1
#
_cell.length_a   1.000
_cell.length_b   1.000
_cell.length_c   1.000
_cell.angle_alpha   90.00
_cell.angle_beta   90.00
_cell.angle_gamma   90.00
#
_symmetry.space_group_name_H-M   'P 1'
#
loop_
_entity.id
_entity.type
_entity.pdbx_description
1 polymer ?
#
loop_
_entity_poly.entity_id
_entity_poly.type
_entity_poly.pdbx_seq_one_letter_code
_entity_poly.pdbx_strand_id
1 'polypeptide(L)'
;MASNHNDAVAHFYQRFLTNPKIEKNYLTADCPFCQEKGFDPTGRLVVYLKEKGFFHGYFRCLNRCVPGGFPLWFASLGGLDPSSAPGFDPDREIFLKNMDFPAANLNHEILSHVESMTDSLLQRFQDLGIGKAALEEQQIGYNGRYLVYPYFQGDGNCYSARCVFPDRKEDYFWHGNEDFFKEEHQIFNVQDIHRCENGSLFLCEGEDTLLALKQLGYPAVAVPNYQTMETIDPDQFSFIRSLFLVTSNSSESEISMRKLASRIGYKVRPFRWAPGLPRDYSLCQLARDKGKKFRSAVSSMISGARAFSPFSTPTREYVNFQGQLSMERGSSYEALKSGFPLLDKALDGVHGINIVGGAPKSGKSTFLIQVATGMAMREVPVLYYDFENGRQKIYQRTLSRLSQLSTDAIRSADFDQDDEARYKSACEDLQKMLFFFRVINDRQVTPEIMRRHIDFIRHETNSDYTVVVIDSLHKLPFKDFSERRTGIDAWLRQMESIRDELNVSFLVVSELSRGDGGSYKETPHLGVFKGSGDIEYSADNAMVLYPDWDPLSSVESQKRKNKLWLVASREHSPGLVAEYEVDYPYWGFIEKPLD
;
A
#
# COMPACT_ATOMS: atom_id res chain seq x y z
N MET A 1 -43.52 21.53 -12.11
CA MET A 1 -44.67 21.27 -11.24
C MET A 1 -44.87 19.77 -11.16
N ALA A 2 -45.09 19.27 -9.95
CA ALA A 2 -45.50 17.91 -9.54
C ALA A 2 -44.54 16.74 -9.78
N SER A 3 -43.72 16.45 -8.74
CA SER A 3 -43.79 15.16 -8.05
C SER A 3 -43.55 15.39 -6.55
N ASN A 4 -44.56 15.93 -5.88
CA ASN A 4 -44.78 15.69 -4.45
C ASN A 4 -44.97 14.17 -4.29
N HIS A 5 -44.10 13.50 -3.56
CA HIS A 5 -44.43 12.51 -2.51
C HIS A 5 -43.16 11.86 -1.91
N ASN A 6 -43.07 11.92 -0.58
CA ASN A 6 -42.23 11.12 0.32
C ASN A 6 -40.75 11.48 0.56
N ASP A 7 -40.38 12.76 0.61
CA ASP A 7 -39.20 13.11 1.43
C ASP A 7 -39.58 13.06 2.91
N ALA A 8 -39.38 11.89 3.53
CA ALA A 8 -39.65 11.66 4.94
C ALA A 8 -38.95 12.68 5.85
N VAL A 9 -37.80 13.19 5.43
CA VAL A 9 -37.04 14.21 6.16
C VAL A 9 -37.73 15.57 6.10
N ALA A 10 -38.16 16.01 4.92
CA ALA A 10 -38.92 17.25 4.79
C ALA A 10 -40.24 17.18 5.58
N HIS A 11 -40.97 16.07 5.50
CA HIS A 11 -42.21 15.87 6.25
C HIS A 11 -42.00 15.87 7.77
N PHE A 12 -40.92 15.24 8.25
CA PHE A 12 -40.53 15.27 9.65
C PHE A 12 -40.36 16.72 10.14
N TYR A 13 -39.54 17.53 9.46
CA TYR A 13 -39.30 18.91 9.86
C TYR A 13 -40.54 19.80 9.74
N GLN A 14 -41.36 19.61 8.70
CA GLN A 14 -42.63 20.34 8.56
C GLN A 14 -43.62 20.05 9.69
N ARG A 15 -43.59 18.84 10.25
CA ARG A 15 -44.47 18.44 11.35
C ARG A 15 -44.09 19.08 12.68
N PHE A 16 -42.79 19.23 12.94
CA PHE A 16 -42.28 19.64 14.26
C PHE A 16 -41.80 21.09 14.34
N LEU A 17 -41.61 21.78 13.21
CA LEU A 17 -41.21 23.19 13.17
C LEU A 17 -42.40 24.12 12.96
N THR A 18 -42.34 25.30 13.56
CA THR A 18 -43.33 26.37 13.39
C THR A 18 -42.97 27.26 12.18
N ASN A 19 -43.99 27.66 11.42
CA ASN A 19 -43.86 28.50 10.21
C ASN A 19 -42.84 28.00 9.16
N PRO A 20 -42.81 26.71 8.78
CA PRO A 20 -41.83 26.19 7.84
C PRO A 20 -42.06 26.76 6.43
N LYS A 21 -41.02 27.31 5.83
CA LYS A 21 -40.99 27.77 4.43
C LYS A 21 -39.91 26.99 3.69
N ILE A 22 -40.28 26.37 2.57
CA ILE A 22 -39.33 25.66 1.71
C ILE A 22 -39.01 26.53 0.51
N GLU A 23 -37.73 26.87 0.35
CA GLU A 23 -37.20 27.62 -0.78
C GLU A 23 -36.07 26.83 -1.45
N LYS A 24 -36.31 26.39 -2.70
CA LYS A 24 -35.37 25.58 -3.49
C LYS A 24 -34.94 24.29 -2.76
N ASN A 25 -33.77 24.31 -2.13
CA ASN A 25 -33.12 23.18 -1.45
C ASN A 25 -33.00 23.40 0.06
N TYR A 26 -33.69 24.39 0.62
CA TYR A 26 -33.62 24.72 2.03
C TYR A 26 -35.03 24.85 2.63
N LEU A 27 -35.19 24.38 3.86
CA LEU A 27 -36.33 24.71 4.71
C LEU A 27 -35.87 25.71 5.76
N THR A 28 -36.60 26.81 5.90
CA THR A 28 -36.39 27.81 6.95
C THR A 28 -37.61 27.86 7.85
N ALA A 29 -37.41 27.86 9.16
CA ALA A 29 -38.47 27.92 10.16
C ALA A 29 -38.02 28.72 11.39
N ASP A 30 -38.95 29.00 12.30
CA ASP A 30 -38.61 29.58 13.59
C ASP A 30 -37.87 28.52 14.44
N CYS A 31 -36.81 28.92 15.14
CA CYS A 31 -36.00 28.00 15.92
C CYS A 31 -36.67 27.72 17.29
N PRO A 32 -37.08 26.48 17.58
CA PRO A 32 -37.77 26.17 18.84
C PRO A 32 -36.85 26.30 20.07
N PHE A 33 -35.53 26.22 19.88
CA PHE A 33 -34.55 26.17 20.97
C PHE A 33 -34.01 27.55 21.39
N CYS A 34 -34.22 28.60 20.59
CA CYS A 34 -33.59 29.90 20.86
C CYS A 34 -34.08 30.51 22.19
N GLN A 35 -35.39 30.50 22.42
CA GLN A 35 -35.99 31.08 23.62
C GLN A 35 -35.55 30.34 24.89
N GLU A 36 -35.55 29.00 24.88
CA GLU A 36 -35.12 28.18 26.02
C GLU A 36 -33.65 28.37 26.38
N LYS A 37 -32.81 28.67 25.38
CA LYS A 37 -31.37 28.87 25.55
C LYS A 37 -30.98 30.33 25.79
N GLY A 38 -31.95 31.24 25.97
CA GLY A 38 -31.70 32.65 26.24
C GLY A 38 -31.19 33.47 25.03
N PHE A 39 -31.38 32.96 23.81
CA PHE A 39 -31.09 33.68 22.57
C PHE A 39 -32.30 34.46 22.08
N ASP A 40 -32.10 35.34 21.10
CA ASP A 40 -33.18 36.08 20.44
C ASP A 40 -34.29 35.10 19.96
N PRO A 41 -35.54 35.25 20.43
CA PRO A 41 -36.65 34.37 20.10
C PRO A 41 -37.04 34.41 18.61
N THR A 42 -36.56 35.40 17.85
CA THR A 42 -36.74 35.49 16.39
C THR A 42 -35.69 34.70 15.58
N GLY A 43 -34.87 33.91 16.28
CA GLY A 43 -33.87 33.05 15.65
C GLY A 43 -34.47 32.07 14.64
N ARG A 44 -33.81 31.92 13.50
CA ARG A 44 -34.25 31.01 12.42
C ARG A 44 -33.42 29.74 12.38
N LEU A 45 -34.11 28.63 12.14
CA LEU A 45 -33.54 27.32 11.88
C LEU A 45 -33.58 27.04 10.37
N VAL A 46 -32.47 26.54 9.83
CA VAL A 46 -32.32 26.20 8.42
C VAL A 46 -31.98 24.72 8.29
N VAL A 47 -32.74 24.00 7.46
CA VAL A 47 -32.51 22.60 7.10
C VAL A 47 -32.14 22.50 5.63
N TYR A 48 -31.14 21.69 5.29
CA TYR A 48 -30.77 21.41 3.91
C TYR A 48 -31.55 20.21 3.36
N LEU A 49 -32.33 20.40 2.28
CA LEU A 49 -33.26 19.42 1.71
C LEU A 49 -32.93 19.04 0.26
N LYS A 50 -31.65 19.03 -0.14
CA LYS A 50 -31.26 18.55 -1.47
C LYS A 50 -31.31 17.02 -1.49
N GLU A 51 -32.28 16.45 -2.20
CA GLU A 51 -32.62 15.01 -2.28
C GLU A 51 -31.46 14.04 -2.64
N LYS A 52 -30.36 14.56 -3.23
CA LYS A 52 -29.12 13.81 -3.51
C LYS A 52 -27.85 14.47 -2.94
N GLY A 53 -28.03 15.39 -2.01
CA GLY A 53 -26.93 16.06 -1.31
C GLY A 53 -26.49 15.25 -0.10
N PHE A 54 -25.19 15.24 0.17
CA PHE A 54 -24.61 14.55 1.33
C PHE A 54 -25.18 15.03 2.67
N PHE A 55 -25.55 16.30 2.76
CA PHE A 55 -26.08 16.92 3.98
C PHE A 55 -27.61 16.96 4.03
N HIS A 56 -28.32 16.14 3.24
CA HIS A 56 -29.79 16.10 3.25
C HIS A 56 -30.31 15.81 4.66
N GLY A 57 -31.16 16.70 5.18
CA GLY A 57 -31.67 16.67 6.56
C GLY A 57 -30.78 17.35 7.59
N TYR A 58 -29.62 17.90 7.23
CA TYR A 58 -28.79 18.63 8.18
C TYR A 58 -29.45 19.95 8.55
N PHE A 59 -29.70 20.17 9.84
CA PHE A 59 -30.26 21.40 10.38
C PHE A 59 -29.22 22.21 11.14
N ARG A 60 -29.41 23.54 11.16
CA ARG A 60 -28.63 24.47 11.98
C ARG A 60 -29.45 25.70 12.35
N CYS A 61 -29.22 26.24 13.54
CA CYS A 61 -29.75 27.55 13.93
C CYS A 61 -28.80 28.67 13.47
N LEU A 62 -29.33 29.75 12.88
CA LEU A 62 -28.54 30.91 12.48
C LEU A 62 -27.94 31.66 13.67
N ASN A 63 -28.59 31.62 14.83
CA ASN A 63 -28.09 32.17 16.09
C ASN A 63 -27.14 31.21 16.83
N ARG A 64 -26.89 30.00 16.28
CA ARG A 64 -26.05 28.95 16.89
C ARG A 64 -26.45 28.59 18.34
N CYS A 65 -27.73 28.67 18.68
CA CYS A 65 -28.22 28.37 20.03
C CYS A 65 -28.06 26.90 20.44
N VAL A 66 -28.00 26.00 19.46
CA VAL A 66 -27.73 24.57 19.63
C VAL A 66 -26.80 24.09 18.52
N PRO A 67 -25.95 23.07 18.78
CA PRO A 67 -25.18 22.41 17.73
C PRO A 67 -26.11 21.81 16.66
N GLY A 68 -25.77 22.04 15.39
CA GLY A 68 -26.48 21.43 14.27
C GLY A 68 -26.30 19.91 14.20
N GLY A 69 -27.19 19.24 13.47
CA GLY A 69 -27.14 17.79 13.28
C GLY A 69 -28.19 17.29 12.31
N PHE A 70 -28.52 16.01 12.40
CA PHE A 70 -29.48 15.32 11.53
C PHE A 70 -30.79 15.01 12.28
N PRO A 71 -31.84 14.45 11.63
CA PRO A 71 -33.17 14.31 12.22
C PRO A 71 -33.22 13.59 13.59
N LEU A 72 -32.41 12.54 13.79
CA LEU A 72 -32.33 11.84 15.08
C LEU A 72 -31.85 12.74 16.21
N TRP A 73 -30.84 13.58 15.93
CA TRP A 73 -30.35 14.57 16.88
C TRP A 73 -31.39 15.67 17.15
N PHE A 74 -32.12 16.11 16.12
CA PHE A 74 -33.21 17.06 16.30
C PHE A 74 -34.31 16.50 17.22
N ALA A 75 -34.69 15.23 17.03
CA ALA A 75 -35.66 14.56 17.89
C ALA A 75 -35.18 14.47 19.34
N SER A 76 -33.91 14.09 19.55
CA SER A 76 -33.29 14.05 20.88
C SER A 76 -33.30 15.43 21.56
N LEU A 77 -32.93 16.49 20.85
CA LEU A 77 -32.96 17.86 21.37
C LEU A 77 -34.36 18.34 21.75
N GLY A 78 -35.36 17.98 20.94
CA GLY A 78 -36.75 18.37 21.15
C GLY A 78 -37.53 17.48 22.12
N GLY A 79 -36.90 16.44 22.70
CA GLY A 79 -37.60 15.47 23.55
C GLY A 79 -38.68 14.68 22.81
N LEU A 80 -38.53 14.48 21.50
CA LEU A 80 -39.47 13.74 20.66
C LEU A 80 -39.20 12.23 20.76
N ASP A 81 -40.22 11.42 20.50
CA ASP A 81 -40.06 9.97 20.37
C ASP A 81 -39.08 9.65 19.23
N PRO A 82 -37.97 8.94 19.49
CA PRO A 82 -36.99 8.55 18.47
C PRO A 82 -37.61 7.85 17.25
N SER A 83 -38.67 7.07 17.45
CA SER A 83 -39.37 6.35 16.36
C SER A 83 -39.99 7.28 15.31
N SER A 84 -40.22 8.55 15.67
CA SER A 84 -40.75 9.56 14.77
C SER A 84 -39.71 10.15 13.82
N ALA A 85 -38.42 9.95 14.12
CA ALA A 85 -37.32 10.49 13.34
C ALA A 85 -36.95 9.57 12.15
N PRO A 86 -36.80 10.12 10.94
CA PRO A 86 -36.30 9.35 9.79
C PRO A 86 -34.94 8.70 10.07
N GLY A 87 -34.82 7.42 9.73
CA GLY A 87 -33.59 6.64 9.92
C GLY A 87 -33.43 6.02 11.31
N PHE A 88 -34.43 6.12 12.19
CA PHE A 88 -34.42 5.39 13.45
C PHE A 88 -34.39 3.87 13.22
N ASP A 89 -33.49 3.19 13.93
CA ASP A 89 -33.33 1.74 13.91
C ASP A 89 -33.55 1.20 15.33
N PRO A 90 -34.62 0.41 15.58
CA PRO A 90 -34.93 -0.13 16.90
C PRO A 90 -33.97 -1.24 17.33
N ASP A 91 -33.32 -1.93 16.39
CA ASP A 91 -32.40 -3.04 16.66
C ASP A 91 -30.94 -2.56 16.82
N ARG A 92 -30.76 -1.24 16.92
CA ARG A 92 -29.46 -0.62 17.05
C ARG A 92 -28.75 -1.04 18.34
N GLU A 93 -27.59 -1.66 18.18
CA GLU A 93 -26.61 -1.76 19.27
C GLU A 93 -25.87 -0.43 19.42
N ILE A 94 -26.06 0.22 20.58
CA ILE A 94 -25.31 1.43 20.92
C ILE A 94 -23.85 1.03 21.08
N PHE A 95 -22.93 1.75 20.44
CA PHE A 95 -21.51 1.63 20.72
C PHE A 95 -21.26 2.07 22.17
N LEU A 96 -21.30 1.10 23.10
CA LEU A 96 -21.03 1.30 24.50
C LEU A 96 -19.53 1.13 24.71
N LYS A 97 -18.77 2.22 24.53
CA LYS A 97 -17.43 2.26 25.10
C LYS A 97 -17.63 2.33 26.61
N ASN A 98 -17.34 1.23 27.31
CA ASN A 98 -17.33 1.21 28.79
C ASN A 98 -16.25 2.20 29.25
N MET A 99 -16.64 3.43 29.48
CA MET A 99 -15.77 4.51 29.95
C MET A 99 -16.25 4.96 31.32
N ASP A 100 -15.37 4.82 32.31
CA ASP A 100 -15.58 5.41 33.62
C ASP A 100 -15.28 6.90 33.54
N PHE A 101 -16.33 7.72 33.42
CA PHE A 101 -16.21 9.18 33.43
C PHE A 101 -16.04 9.68 34.87
N PRO A 102 -14.91 10.32 35.22
CA PRO A 102 -14.71 10.84 36.57
C PRO A 102 -15.60 12.06 36.82
N ALA A 103 -15.90 12.33 38.10
CA ALA A 103 -16.65 13.53 38.48
C ALA A 103 -15.84 14.83 38.27
N ALA A 104 -14.52 14.77 38.51
CA ALA A 104 -13.62 15.88 38.28
C ALA A 104 -13.41 16.12 36.77
N ASN A 105 -13.70 17.33 36.31
CA ASN A 105 -13.59 17.77 34.92
C ASN A 105 -13.03 19.19 34.83
N LEU A 106 -12.65 19.61 33.63
CA LEU A 106 -12.04 20.90 33.33
C LEU A 106 -13.04 21.98 32.92
N ASN A 107 -14.35 21.73 32.90
CA ASN A 107 -15.33 22.61 32.26
C ASN A 107 -15.24 24.08 32.72
N HIS A 108 -15.13 24.30 34.04
CA HIS A 108 -15.00 25.65 34.60
C HIS A 108 -13.68 26.32 34.24
N GLU A 109 -12.59 25.55 34.20
CA GLU A 109 -11.27 26.04 33.81
C GLU A 109 -11.26 26.47 32.33
N ILE A 110 -11.88 25.68 31.46
CA ILE A 110 -12.01 25.99 30.03
C ILE A 110 -12.74 27.32 29.81
N LEU A 111 -13.81 27.59 30.56
CA LEU A 111 -14.52 28.88 30.45
C LEU A 111 -13.61 30.08 30.77
N SER A 112 -12.77 29.97 31.80
CA SER A 112 -11.77 30.99 32.14
C SER A 112 -10.74 31.21 31.02
N HIS A 113 -10.28 30.13 30.38
CA HIS A 113 -9.36 30.22 29.25
C HIS A 113 -10.00 30.87 28.02
N VAL A 114 -11.29 30.64 27.77
CA VAL A 114 -12.04 31.30 26.67
C VAL A 114 -12.10 32.81 26.89
N GLU A 115 -12.35 33.26 28.12
CA GLU A 115 -12.36 34.69 28.47
C GLU A 115 -10.99 35.37 28.33
N SER A 116 -9.92 34.58 28.46
CA SER A 116 -8.53 35.04 28.38
C SER A 116 -8.00 35.17 26.94
N MET A 117 -8.85 34.96 25.92
CA MET A 117 -8.48 35.11 24.51
C MET A 117 -8.14 36.57 24.16
N THR A 118 -7.00 36.79 23.53
CA THR A 118 -6.52 38.14 23.17
C THR A 118 -6.91 38.54 21.75
N ASP A 119 -7.02 39.85 21.50
CA ASP A 119 -7.36 40.39 20.16
C ASP A 119 -6.36 39.97 19.07
N SER A 120 -5.07 39.85 19.42
CA SER A 120 -4.03 39.40 18.48
C SER A 120 -4.23 37.94 18.05
N LEU A 121 -4.63 37.06 18.97
CA LEU A 121 -4.96 35.67 18.68
C LEU A 121 -6.26 35.55 17.88
N LEU A 122 -7.26 36.37 18.20
CA LEU A 122 -8.49 36.45 17.41
C LEU A 122 -8.19 36.87 15.96
N GLN A 123 -7.34 37.88 15.77
CA GLN A 123 -6.92 38.32 14.44
C GLN A 123 -6.21 37.20 13.67
N ARG A 124 -5.35 36.43 14.34
CA ARG A 124 -4.68 35.29 13.74
C ARG A 124 -5.67 34.23 13.21
N PHE A 125 -6.71 33.90 13.96
CA PHE A 125 -7.75 32.99 13.49
C PHE A 125 -8.56 33.60 12.33
N GLN A 126 -8.83 34.90 12.36
CA GLN A 126 -9.48 35.60 11.26
C GLN A 126 -8.67 35.54 9.95
N ASP A 127 -7.33 35.63 10.04
CA ASP A 127 -6.45 35.48 8.88
C ASP A 127 -6.50 34.07 8.27
N LEU A 128 -6.89 33.07 9.07
CA LEU A 128 -7.19 31.70 8.64
C LEU A 128 -8.66 31.51 8.22
N GLY A 129 -9.43 32.60 8.18
CA GLY A 129 -10.85 32.59 7.83
C GLY A 129 -11.77 32.06 8.93
N ILE A 130 -11.29 31.95 10.18
CA ILE A 130 -12.04 31.45 11.34
C ILE A 130 -12.56 32.64 12.15
N GLY A 131 -13.87 32.72 12.33
CA GLY A 131 -14.50 33.80 13.09
C GLY A 131 -14.63 33.48 14.58
N LYS A 132 -14.81 34.52 15.40
CA LYS A 132 -14.99 34.41 16.85
C LYS A 132 -16.09 33.42 17.26
N ALA A 133 -17.23 33.44 16.54
CA ALA A 133 -18.34 32.53 16.82
C ALA A 133 -17.97 31.05 16.70
N ALA A 134 -17.05 30.67 15.79
CA ALA A 134 -16.59 29.29 15.68
C ALA A 134 -15.64 28.90 16.82
N LEU A 135 -14.84 29.85 17.32
CA LEU A 135 -13.98 29.65 18.48
C LEU A 135 -14.80 29.50 19.76
N GLU A 136 -15.80 30.38 19.97
CA GLU A 136 -16.71 30.33 21.12
C GLU A 136 -17.54 29.03 21.12
N GLU A 137 -18.03 28.60 19.96
CA GLU A 137 -18.78 27.34 19.80
C GLU A 137 -17.96 26.10 20.20
N GLN A 138 -16.64 26.14 20.02
CA GLN A 138 -15.73 25.05 20.38
C GLN A 138 -14.93 25.33 21.66
N GLN A 139 -15.26 26.41 22.35
CA GLN A 139 -14.63 26.86 23.60
C GLN A 139 -13.09 26.90 23.51
N ILE A 140 -12.57 27.41 22.38
CA ILE A 140 -11.13 27.61 22.20
C ILE A 140 -10.68 28.75 23.12
N GLY A 141 -9.68 28.47 23.94
CA GLY A 141 -9.19 29.39 24.96
C GLY A 141 -7.69 29.71 24.83
N TYR A 142 -7.20 30.52 25.76
CA TYR A 142 -5.80 30.86 25.91
C TYR A 142 -5.42 30.92 27.40
N ASN A 143 -4.40 30.19 27.82
CA ASN A 143 -4.01 30.11 29.24
C ASN A 143 -2.89 31.10 29.63
N GLY A 144 -2.64 32.13 28.81
CA GLY A 144 -1.55 33.09 29.00
C GLY A 144 -0.27 32.75 28.21
N ARG A 145 -0.09 31.50 27.76
CA ARG A 145 1.05 31.09 26.92
C ARG A 145 0.68 30.17 25.74
N TYR A 146 -0.31 29.31 25.92
CA TYR A 146 -0.73 28.30 24.94
C TYR A 146 -2.20 28.49 24.56
N LEU A 147 -2.52 28.22 23.30
CA LEU A 147 -3.90 28.04 22.86
C LEU A 147 -4.42 26.72 23.43
N VAL A 148 -5.63 26.75 23.99
CA VAL A 148 -6.25 25.61 24.67
C VAL A 148 -7.36 25.07 23.80
N TYR A 149 -7.20 23.82 23.35
CA TYR A 149 -8.20 23.06 22.60
C TYR A 149 -8.83 22.00 23.52
N PRO A 150 -10.07 22.19 24.00
CA PRO A 150 -10.71 21.29 24.95
C PRO A 150 -11.30 20.03 24.30
N TYR A 151 -10.89 18.84 24.73
CA TYR A 151 -11.38 17.56 24.22
C TYR A 151 -12.55 17.05 25.07
N PHE A 152 -13.73 17.60 24.78
CA PHE A 152 -14.98 17.14 25.38
C PHE A 152 -15.34 15.73 24.93
N GLN A 153 -15.86 14.93 25.86
CA GLN A 153 -16.25 13.54 25.64
C GLN A 153 -17.76 13.39 25.43
N GLY A 154 -18.23 12.16 25.21
CA GLY A 154 -19.62 11.86 24.86
C GLY A 154 -20.65 12.27 25.92
N ASP A 155 -20.25 12.36 27.18
CA ASP A 155 -21.07 12.85 28.31
C ASP A 155 -21.19 14.38 28.37
N GLY A 156 -20.47 15.09 27.49
CA GLY A 156 -20.46 16.55 27.41
C GLY A 156 -19.43 17.22 28.32
N ASN A 157 -18.60 16.46 29.06
CA ASN A 157 -17.58 17.02 29.93
C ASN A 157 -16.19 17.01 29.28
N CYS A 158 -15.36 17.99 29.64
CA CYS A 158 -13.96 18.07 29.22
C CYS A 158 -13.06 17.47 30.30
N TYR A 159 -12.30 16.44 29.93
CA TYR A 159 -11.35 15.78 30.84
C TYR A 159 -9.90 16.05 30.47
N SER A 160 -9.64 16.34 29.20
CA SER A 160 -8.33 16.70 28.69
C SER A 160 -8.44 17.90 27.74
N ALA A 161 -7.37 18.70 27.69
CA ALA A 161 -7.22 19.78 26.74
C ALA A 161 -5.82 19.75 26.15
N ARG A 162 -5.72 19.98 24.84
CA ARG A 162 -4.43 20.10 24.17
C ARG A 162 -4.01 21.56 24.18
N CYS A 163 -2.88 21.85 24.81
CA CYS A 163 -2.29 23.18 24.93
C CYS A 163 -1.19 23.33 23.89
N VAL A 164 -1.38 24.19 22.89
CA VAL A 164 -0.48 24.35 21.74
C VAL A 164 0.12 25.75 21.71
N PHE A 165 1.42 25.85 21.52
CA PHE A 165 2.09 27.15 21.45
C PHE A 165 1.68 27.84 20.14
N PRO A 166 1.20 29.09 20.15
CA PRO A 166 0.69 29.74 18.95
C PRO A 166 1.68 29.69 17.78
N ASP A 167 2.94 30.04 17.99
CA ASP A 167 3.90 30.19 16.87
C ASP A 167 4.62 28.90 16.48
N ARG A 168 4.48 27.83 17.27
CA ARG A 168 5.14 26.54 17.03
C ARG A 168 4.20 25.40 17.42
N LYS A 169 3.48 24.86 16.43
CA LYS A 169 2.51 23.78 16.65
C LYS A 169 3.11 22.50 17.25
N GLU A 170 4.40 22.29 17.07
CA GLU A 170 5.13 21.14 17.65
C GLU A 170 5.41 21.30 19.15
N ASP A 171 5.35 22.53 19.67
CA ASP A 171 5.43 22.80 21.10
C ASP A 171 4.02 22.72 21.70
N TYR A 172 3.65 21.53 22.18
CA TYR A 172 2.37 21.28 22.81
C TYR A 172 2.48 20.29 23.97
N PHE A 173 1.48 20.31 24.85
CA PHE A 173 1.29 19.32 25.90
C PHE A 173 -0.21 19.08 26.16
N TRP A 174 -0.52 17.97 26.86
CA TRP A 174 -1.87 17.66 27.31
C TRP A 174 -2.06 18.10 28.76
N HIS A 175 -3.20 18.72 29.04
CA HIS A 175 -3.61 19.17 30.38
C HIS A 175 -4.88 18.43 30.81
N GLY A 176 -4.98 18.07 32.08
CA GLY A 176 -6.14 17.37 32.65
C GLY A 176 -5.85 15.97 33.14
N ASN A 177 -6.82 15.07 32.96
CA ASN A 177 -6.71 13.68 33.38
C ASN A 177 -5.91 12.85 32.36
N GLU A 178 -4.82 12.24 32.83
CA GLU A 178 -3.88 11.45 32.04
C GLU A 178 -4.52 10.26 31.31
N ASP A 179 -5.60 9.67 31.85
CA ASP A 179 -6.31 8.58 31.18
C ASP A 179 -6.90 9.03 29.84
N PHE A 180 -7.26 10.31 29.71
CA PHE A 180 -7.82 10.92 28.52
C PHE A 180 -6.74 11.50 27.58
N PHE A 181 -5.46 11.26 27.85
CA PHE A 181 -4.36 11.63 26.95
C PHE A 181 -4.06 10.53 25.93
N LYS A 182 -4.58 9.32 26.13
CA LYS A 182 -4.39 8.18 25.23
C LYS A 182 -5.07 8.44 23.88
N GLU A 183 -4.47 7.96 22.79
CA GLU A 183 -4.92 8.22 21.41
C GLU A 183 -6.41 7.90 21.16
N GLU A 184 -6.93 6.89 21.85
CA GLU A 184 -8.33 6.48 21.79
C GLU A 184 -9.35 7.53 22.29
N HIS A 185 -8.89 8.57 22.99
CA HIS A 185 -9.69 9.70 23.48
C HIS A 185 -9.36 11.01 22.76
N GLN A 186 -8.40 11.00 21.83
CA GLN A 186 -7.91 12.18 21.11
C GLN A 186 -8.75 12.48 19.85
N ILE A 187 -10.08 12.45 19.98
CA ILE A 187 -11.00 12.93 18.95
C ILE A 187 -11.64 14.23 19.43
N PHE A 188 -11.22 15.34 18.83
CA PHE A 188 -11.75 16.67 19.12
C PHE A 188 -13.19 16.81 18.60
N ASN A 189 -14.08 17.35 19.43
CA ASN A 189 -15.51 17.52 19.18
C ASN A 189 -16.24 16.19 18.86
N VAL A 190 -15.88 15.10 19.56
CA VAL A 190 -16.39 13.73 19.35
C VAL A 190 -17.92 13.64 19.32
N GLN A 191 -18.64 14.55 19.98
CA GLN A 191 -20.10 14.54 20.02
C GLN A 191 -20.75 14.75 18.65
N ASP A 192 -20.05 15.35 17.69
CA ASP A 192 -20.55 15.47 16.31
C ASP A 192 -20.79 14.10 15.65
N ILE A 193 -20.13 13.04 16.11
CA ILE A 193 -20.41 11.67 15.65
C ILE A 193 -21.86 11.29 15.93
N HIS A 194 -22.31 11.47 17.18
CA HIS A 194 -23.71 11.21 17.56
C HIS A 194 -24.68 12.17 16.85
N ARG A 195 -24.32 13.46 16.74
CA ARG A 195 -25.17 14.46 16.06
C ARG A 195 -25.36 14.19 14.57
N CYS A 196 -24.44 13.43 13.95
CA CYS A 196 -24.40 13.14 12.52
C CYS A 196 -24.84 11.74 12.12
N GLU A 197 -25.51 11.05 13.03
CA GLU A 197 -26.07 9.74 12.76
C GLU A 197 -26.96 9.73 11.51
N ASN A 198 -26.78 8.70 10.67
CA ASN A 198 -27.39 8.54 9.35
C ASN A 198 -27.13 9.68 8.35
N GLY A 199 -26.23 10.58 8.71
CA GLY A 199 -25.89 11.77 7.95
C GLY A 199 -24.46 11.76 7.43
N SER A 200 -23.94 12.96 7.25
CA SER A 200 -22.57 13.20 6.81
C SER A 200 -21.74 13.86 7.90
N LEU A 201 -20.49 13.44 8.01
CA LEU A 201 -19.52 13.97 8.97
C LEU A 201 -18.19 14.20 8.27
N PHE A 202 -17.46 15.23 8.69
CA PHE A 202 -16.05 15.39 8.37
C PHE A 202 -15.16 14.82 9.48
N LEU A 203 -14.15 14.03 9.14
CA LEU A 203 -13.03 13.72 10.01
C LEU A 203 -11.78 14.37 9.41
N CYS A 204 -11.12 15.23 10.18
CA CYS A 204 -10.01 16.02 9.69
C CYS A 204 -8.74 15.91 10.54
N GLU A 205 -7.62 16.19 9.91
CA GLU A 205 -6.32 16.35 10.55
C GLU A 205 -6.17 17.78 11.06
N GLY A 206 -6.00 17.92 12.38
CA GLY A 206 -5.77 19.18 13.08
C GLY A 206 -7.05 19.93 13.47
N GLU A 207 -7.01 20.55 14.65
CA GLU A 207 -8.12 21.28 15.26
C GLU A 207 -8.50 22.53 14.45
N ASP A 208 -7.52 23.25 13.89
CA ASP A 208 -7.77 24.43 13.04
C ASP A 208 -8.58 24.09 11.79
N THR A 209 -8.35 22.90 11.21
CA THR A 209 -9.08 22.40 10.03
C THR A 209 -10.56 22.20 10.39
N LEU A 210 -10.84 21.68 11.58
CA LEU A 210 -12.21 21.56 12.10
C LEU A 210 -12.84 22.93 12.29
N LEU A 211 -12.12 23.88 12.88
CA LEU A 211 -12.64 25.24 13.10
C LEU A 211 -13.00 25.92 11.78
N ALA A 212 -12.20 25.74 10.73
CA ALA A 212 -12.51 26.24 9.39
C ALA A 212 -13.78 25.60 8.79
N LEU A 213 -14.02 24.29 9.04
CA LEU A 213 -15.24 23.60 8.62
C LEU A 213 -16.47 24.05 9.43
N LYS A 214 -16.32 24.23 10.75
CA LYS A 214 -17.35 24.77 11.65
C LYS A 214 -17.74 26.19 11.27
N GLN A 215 -16.78 27.02 10.84
CA GLN A 215 -17.06 28.35 10.32
C GLN A 215 -17.98 28.32 9.08
N LEU A 216 -17.86 27.31 8.22
CA LEU A 216 -18.77 27.09 7.09
C LEU A 216 -20.12 26.46 7.52
N GLY A 217 -20.19 25.95 8.74
CA GLY A 217 -21.33 25.26 9.32
C GLY A 217 -21.45 23.81 8.89
N TYR A 218 -20.32 23.14 8.63
CA TYR A 218 -20.27 21.70 8.43
C TYR A 218 -19.96 20.99 9.75
N PRO A 219 -20.58 19.83 10.02
CA PRO A 219 -20.24 19.02 11.19
C PRO A 219 -18.90 18.33 10.98
N ALA A 220 -18.08 18.31 12.02
CA ALA A 220 -16.71 17.82 11.91
C ALA A 220 -16.19 17.32 13.26
N VAL A 221 -15.30 16.33 13.18
CA VAL A 221 -14.40 15.90 14.26
C VAL A 221 -12.95 15.98 13.76
N ALA A 222 -12.01 16.17 14.67
CA ALA A 222 -10.59 16.24 14.31
C ALA A 222 -9.76 15.30 15.17
N VAL A 223 -8.69 14.80 14.56
CA VAL A 223 -7.57 14.21 15.29
C VAL A 223 -6.38 15.16 15.29
N PRO A 224 -5.55 15.14 16.33
CA PRO A 224 -4.45 16.09 16.50
C PRO A 224 -3.39 16.02 15.38
N ASN A 225 -3.19 14.84 14.77
CA ASN A 225 -2.22 14.58 13.71
C ASN A 225 -2.60 13.32 12.91
N TYR A 226 -1.84 13.04 11.84
CA TYR A 226 -2.09 11.86 11.00
C TYR A 226 -1.79 10.51 11.69
N GLN A 227 -0.97 10.46 12.74
CA GLN A 227 -0.65 9.20 13.44
C GLN A 227 -1.86 8.72 14.24
N THR A 228 -2.49 9.62 15.00
CA THR A 228 -3.73 9.33 15.74
C THR A 228 -4.86 8.89 14.80
N MET A 229 -4.86 9.36 13.54
CA MET A 229 -5.84 8.91 12.55
C MET A 229 -5.75 7.39 12.28
N GLU A 230 -4.56 6.79 12.37
CA GLU A 230 -4.37 5.36 12.15
C GLU A 230 -4.93 4.50 13.29
N THR A 231 -5.06 5.06 14.50
CA THR A 231 -5.45 4.32 15.70
C THR A 231 -6.93 4.45 16.06
N ILE A 232 -7.68 5.31 15.36
CA ILE A 232 -9.13 5.42 15.54
C ILE A 232 -9.81 4.07 15.29
N ASP A 233 -10.78 3.77 16.14
CA ASP A 233 -11.70 2.64 15.97
C ASP A 233 -12.77 2.94 14.90
N PRO A 234 -12.83 2.18 13.78
CA PRO A 234 -13.82 2.36 12.71
C PRO A 234 -15.27 2.26 13.19
N ASP A 235 -15.54 1.50 14.26
CA ASP A 235 -16.88 1.23 14.75
C ASP A 235 -17.56 2.48 15.31
N GLN A 236 -16.77 3.47 15.74
CA GLN A 236 -17.27 4.80 16.14
C GLN A 236 -18.04 5.49 15.00
N PHE A 237 -17.71 5.20 13.74
CA PHE A 237 -18.35 5.80 12.58
C PHE A 237 -19.37 4.88 11.93
N SER A 238 -19.70 3.72 12.51
CA SER A 238 -20.63 2.70 11.99
C SER A 238 -21.91 3.32 11.40
N PHE A 239 -22.58 4.18 12.17
CA PHE A 239 -23.84 4.84 11.81
C PHE A 239 -23.70 6.14 11.02
N ILE A 240 -22.49 6.53 10.61
CA ILE A 240 -22.29 7.65 9.69
C ILE A 240 -22.51 7.16 8.26
N ARG A 241 -23.40 7.82 7.49
CA ARG A 241 -23.71 7.45 6.11
C ARG A 241 -22.62 7.89 5.13
N SER A 242 -21.99 9.03 5.35
CA SER A 242 -20.89 9.53 4.51
C SER A 242 -19.85 10.24 5.35
N LEU A 243 -18.62 9.74 5.32
CA LEU A 243 -17.51 10.27 6.10
C LEU A 243 -16.49 10.93 5.17
N PHE A 244 -16.34 12.24 5.26
CA PHE A 244 -15.35 12.97 4.47
C PHE A 244 -14.04 13.03 5.25
N LEU A 245 -12.96 12.53 4.65
CA LEU A 245 -11.63 12.63 5.25
C LEU A 245 -10.89 13.82 4.66
N VAL A 246 -10.35 14.67 5.54
CA VAL A 246 -9.61 15.87 5.15
C VAL A 246 -8.27 15.90 5.86
N THR A 247 -7.19 15.67 5.12
CA THR A 247 -5.82 15.72 5.63
C THR A 247 -5.02 16.82 4.98
N SER A 248 -3.85 17.12 5.54
CA SER A 248 -2.87 18.00 4.92
C SER A 248 -2.32 17.40 3.61
N ASN A 249 -1.79 18.24 2.72
CA ASN A 249 -1.16 17.83 1.47
C ASN A 249 0.25 17.28 1.73
N SER A 250 0.34 16.11 2.32
CA SER A 250 1.58 15.39 2.59
C SER A 250 1.43 13.90 2.25
N SER A 251 2.53 13.25 1.90
CA SER A 251 2.54 11.81 1.60
C SER A 251 2.17 10.99 2.83
N GLU A 252 2.66 11.40 4.00
CA GLU A 252 2.41 10.75 5.29
C GLU A 252 0.94 10.77 5.66
N SER A 253 0.29 11.95 5.55
CA SER A 253 -1.13 12.08 5.85
C SER A 253 -2.01 11.37 4.81
N GLU A 254 -1.61 11.36 3.53
CA GLU A 254 -2.35 10.60 2.51
C GLU A 254 -2.30 9.08 2.76
N ILE A 255 -1.15 8.54 3.16
CA ILE A 255 -1.00 7.12 3.51
C ILE A 255 -1.89 6.78 4.71
N SER A 256 -1.83 7.57 5.78
CA SER A 256 -2.65 7.36 6.98
C SER A 256 -4.16 7.43 6.66
N MET A 257 -4.58 8.43 5.88
CA MET A 257 -5.96 8.57 5.41
C MET A 257 -6.42 7.33 4.64
N ARG A 258 -5.58 6.78 3.74
CA ARG A 258 -5.91 5.58 2.97
C ARG A 258 -6.01 4.33 3.84
N LYS A 259 -5.15 4.18 4.86
CA LYS A 259 -5.24 3.08 5.83
C LYS A 259 -6.56 3.13 6.59
N LEU A 260 -6.93 4.28 7.15
CA LEU A 260 -8.20 4.46 7.85
C LEU A 260 -9.39 4.24 6.90
N ALA A 261 -9.33 4.79 5.69
CA ALA A 261 -10.37 4.60 4.68
C ALA A 261 -10.58 3.13 4.31
N SER A 262 -9.52 2.34 4.27
CA SER A 262 -9.58 0.90 4.00
C SER A 262 -10.24 0.12 5.14
N ARG A 263 -10.02 0.54 6.40
CA ARG A 263 -10.65 -0.06 7.60
C ARG A 263 -12.15 0.29 7.71
N ILE A 264 -12.53 1.52 7.36
CA ILE A 264 -13.93 1.98 7.43
C ILE A 264 -14.76 1.56 6.20
N GLY A 265 -14.18 1.60 5.01
CA GLY A 265 -14.82 1.13 3.76
C GLY A 265 -15.53 2.21 2.94
N TYR A 266 -16.57 1.80 2.21
CA TYR A 266 -17.15 2.52 1.07
C TYR A 266 -17.80 3.89 1.40
N LYS A 267 -18.16 4.13 2.66
CA LYS A 267 -18.74 5.42 3.11
C LYS A 267 -17.73 6.56 3.15
N VAL A 268 -16.44 6.22 3.12
CA VAL A 268 -15.35 7.19 3.18
C VAL A 268 -15.19 7.93 1.86
N ARG A 269 -14.96 9.24 1.93
CA ARG A 269 -14.78 10.14 0.80
C ARG A 269 -13.58 11.04 1.05
N PRO A 270 -12.37 10.65 0.61
CA PRO A 270 -11.16 11.42 0.87
C PRO A 270 -11.14 12.68 0.01
N PHE A 271 -10.76 13.81 0.61
CA PHE A 271 -10.47 15.04 -0.11
C PHE A 271 -9.13 14.89 -0.84
N ARG A 272 -9.10 15.32 -2.11
CA ARG A 272 -7.89 15.32 -2.92
C ARG A 272 -7.49 16.76 -3.20
N TRP A 273 -6.23 17.05 -2.94
CA TRP A 273 -5.63 18.34 -3.26
C TRP A 273 -5.34 18.44 -4.75
N ALA A 274 -5.43 19.66 -5.30
CA ALA A 274 -5.04 19.91 -6.67
C ALA A 274 -3.51 19.73 -6.83
N PRO A 275 -3.04 19.21 -7.98
CA PRO A 275 -1.61 19.05 -8.22
C PRO A 275 -0.90 20.42 -8.20
N GLY A 276 0.32 20.45 -7.67
CA GLY A 276 1.15 21.66 -7.61
C GLY A 276 0.92 22.56 -6.40
N LEU A 277 0.04 22.18 -5.46
CA LEU A 277 -0.07 22.86 -4.17
C LEU A 277 1.16 22.56 -3.28
N PRO A 278 1.55 23.49 -2.38
CA PRO A 278 2.66 23.29 -1.46
C PRO A 278 2.51 22.03 -0.58
N ARG A 279 3.64 21.52 -0.07
CA ARG A 279 3.62 20.50 0.99
C ARG A 279 2.91 21.05 2.23
N ASP A 280 2.19 20.19 2.93
CA ASP A 280 1.44 20.50 4.15
C ASP A 280 0.34 21.55 3.95
N TYR A 281 -0.16 21.64 2.71
CA TYR A 281 -1.32 22.48 2.39
C TYR A 281 -2.58 21.97 3.06
N SER A 282 -3.29 22.85 3.76
CA SER A 282 -4.47 22.51 4.56
C SER A 282 -5.69 23.35 4.20
N LEU A 283 -6.86 23.02 4.75
CA LEU A 283 -8.07 23.85 4.52
C LEU A 283 -7.92 25.27 5.05
N CYS A 284 -7.15 25.50 6.11
CA CYS A 284 -6.91 26.86 6.63
C CYS A 284 -6.12 27.70 5.62
N GLN A 285 -5.14 27.09 4.94
CA GLN A 285 -4.41 27.75 3.86
C GLN A 285 -5.31 28.00 2.65
N LEU A 286 -6.17 27.04 2.31
CA LEU A 286 -7.21 27.23 1.29
C LEU A 286 -8.17 28.38 1.64
N ALA A 287 -8.56 28.51 2.91
CA ALA A 287 -9.42 29.60 3.39
C ALA A 287 -8.74 30.96 3.21
N ARG A 288 -7.47 31.05 3.59
CA ARG A 288 -6.64 32.26 3.40
C ARG A 288 -6.53 32.64 1.92
N ASP A 289 -6.21 31.67 1.05
CA ASP A 289 -5.96 31.91 -0.37
C ASP A 289 -7.24 32.26 -1.15
N LYS A 290 -8.37 31.63 -0.82
CA LYS A 290 -9.64 31.81 -1.54
C LYS A 290 -10.51 32.92 -0.94
N GLY A 291 -10.30 33.29 0.33
CA GLY A 291 -11.09 34.30 1.04
C GLY A 291 -12.59 34.06 0.86
N LYS A 292 -13.31 35.03 0.25
CA LYS A 292 -14.76 34.94 -0.01
C LYS A 292 -15.18 33.72 -0.84
N LYS A 293 -14.28 33.16 -1.66
CA LYS A 293 -14.55 31.96 -2.49
C LYS A 293 -14.31 30.64 -1.74
N PHE A 294 -13.86 30.67 -0.48
CA PHE A 294 -13.57 29.46 0.31
C PHE A 294 -14.76 28.49 0.38
N ARG A 295 -15.96 29.00 0.70
CA ARG A 295 -17.18 28.18 0.75
C ARG A 295 -17.48 27.48 -0.58
N SER A 296 -17.29 28.18 -1.69
CA SER A 296 -17.50 27.61 -3.03
C SER A 296 -16.45 26.54 -3.38
N ALA A 297 -15.20 26.73 -2.94
CA ALA A 297 -14.13 25.75 -3.11
C ALA A 297 -14.43 24.46 -2.34
N VAL A 298 -14.79 24.56 -1.05
CA VAL A 298 -15.17 23.40 -0.23
C VAL A 298 -16.39 22.70 -0.81
N SER A 299 -17.42 23.44 -1.24
CA SER A 299 -18.60 22.85 -1.90
C SER A 299 -18.25 22.10 -3.19
N SER A 300 -17.28 22.59 -3.96
CA SER A 300 -16.77 21.91 -5.15
C SER A 300 -16.01 20.63 -4.79
N MET A 301 -15.20 20.65 -3.72
CA MET A 301 -14.49 19.47 -3.20
C MET A 301 -15.48 18.40 -2.73
N ILE A 302 -16.51 18.78 -1.95
CA ILE A 302 -17.58 17.86 -1.52
C ILE A 302 -18.27 17.21 -2.73
N SER A 303 -18.57 18.00 -3.76
CA SER A 303 -19.27 17.50 -4.96
C SER A 303 -18.37 16.59 -5.82
N GLY A 304 -17.06 16.84 -5.82
CA GLY A 304 -16.07 16.02 -6.52
C GLY A 304 -15.57 14.80 -5.74
N ALA A 305 -15.84 14.74 -4.43
CA ALA A 305 -15.36 13.68 -3.55
C ALA A 305 -16.05 12.35 -3.85
N ARG A 306 -15.27 11.42 -4.40
CA ARG A 306 -15.71 10.05 -4.72
C ARG A 306 -15.58 9.14 -3.50
N ALA A 307 -16.37 8.09 -3.47
CA ALA A 307 -16.19 7.03 -2.47
C ALA A 307 -14.77 6.45 -2.61
N PHE A 308 -14.14 6.17 -1.48
CA PHE A 308 -12.88 5.47 -1.44
C PHE A 308 -13.06 4.08 -2.05
N SER A 309 -12.10 3.69 -2.89
CA SER A 309 -12.02 2.34 -3.44
C SER A 309 -10.57 1.89 -3.28
N PRO A 310 -10.33 0.71 -2.69
CA PRO A 310 -8.99 0.13 -2.61
C PRO A 310 -8.54 -0.44 -3.97
N PHE A 311 -9.44 -0.53 -4.95
CA PHE A 311 -9.18 -1.13 -6.26
C PHE A 311 -8.65 -0.09 -7.25
N SER A 312 -7.89 -0.58 -8.22
CA SER A 312 -7.52 0.23 -9.38
C SER A 312 -8.77 0.61 -10.17
N THR A 313 -8.75 1.80 -10.77
CA THR A 313 -9.85 2.18 -11.68
C THR A 313 -9.84 1.27 -12.90
N PRO A 314 -11.00 0.83 -13.44
CA PRO A 314 -11.05 -0.05 -14.62
C PRO A 314 -10.25 0.49 -15.81
N THR A 315 -10.24 1.80 -16.02
CA THR A 315 -9.43 2.44 -17.07
C THR A 315 -7.92 2.22 -16.87
N ARG A 316 -7.44 2.30 -15.63
CA ARG A 316 -6.03 2.07 -15.30
C ARG A 316 -5.66 0.60 -15.49
N GLU A 317 -6.53 -0.32 -15.08
CA GLU A 317 -6.32 -1.76 -15.31
C GLU A 317 -6.24 -2.08 -16.80
N TYR A 318 -7.15 -1.52 -17.61
CA TYR A 318 -7.11 -1.70 -19.06
C TYR A 318 -5.81 -1.16 -19.69
N VAL A 319 -5.36 0.03 -19.28
CA VAL A 319 -4.09 0.61 -19.77
C VAL A 319 -2.89 -0.24 -19.35
N ASN A 320 -2.85 -0.73 -18.10
CA ASN A 320 -1.78 -1.61 -17.63
C ASN A 320 -1.73 -2.91 -18.46
N PHE A 321 -2.89 -3.52 -18.72
CA PHE A 321 -3.01 -4.72 -19.55
C PHE A 321 -2.51 -4.48 -20.98
N GLN A 322 -2.89 -3.37 -21.61
CA GLN A 322 -2.39 -2.99 -22.93
C GLN A 322 -0.87 -2.76 -22.94
N GLY A 323 -0.33 -2.16 -21.87
CA GLY A 323 1.10 -2.00 -21.67
C GLY A 323 1.83 -3.34 -21.64
N GLN A 324 1.32 -4.29 -20.85
CA GLN A 324 1.89 -5.63 -20.75
C GLN A 324 1.92 -6.35 -22.11
N LEU A 325 0.81 -6.37 -22.84
CA LEU A 325 0.75 -6.95 -24.19
C LEU A 325 1.73 -6.31 -25.18
N SER A 326 2.02 -5.02 -25.01
CA SER A 326 2.98 -4.31 -25.84
C SER A 326 4.42 -4.70 -25.50
N MET A 327 4.71 -4.91 -24.22
CA MET A 327 6.02 -5.38 -23.76
C MET A 327 6.32 -6.82 -24.24
N GLU A 328 5.33 -7.70 -24.20
CA GLU A 328 5.45 -9.11 -24.67
C GLU A 328 5.74 -9.21 -26.18
N ARG A 329 5.43 -8.16 -26.96
CA ARG A 329 5.77 -8.08 -28.39
C ARG A 329 7.13 -7.43 -28.66
N GLY A 330 7.81 -6.95 -27.62
CA GLY A 330 9.08 -6.24 -27.72
C GLY A 330 10.27 -7.18 -27.92
N SER A 331 11.33 -6.67 -28.55
CA SER A 331 12.59 -7.40 -28.77
C SER A 331 13.23 -7.91 -27.47
N SER A 332 13.02 -7.19 -26.35
CA SER A 332 13.54 -7.58 -25.03
C SER A 332 12.85 -8.83 -24.48
N TYR A 333 11.58 -9.06 -24.81
CA TYR A 333 10.86 -10.28 -24.43
C TYR A 333 11.37 -11.48 -25.25
N GLU A 334 11.56 -11.31 -26.57
CA GLU A 334 12.18 -12.33 -27.43
C GLU A 334 13.62 -12.67 -27.02
N ALA A 335 14.31 -11.78 -26.32
CA ALA A 335 15.67 -11.98 -25.83
C ALA A 335 15.76 -12.89 -24.59
N LEU A 336 14.64 -13.21 -23.93
CA LEU A 336 14.55 -14.13 -22.78
C LEU A 336 14.73 -15.61 -23.17
N LYS A 337 15.51 -15.87 -24.21
CA LYS A 337 15.90 -17.21 -24.67
C LYS A 337 17.06 -17.73 -23.85
N SER A 338 17.07 -19.03 -23.59
CA SER A 338 18.14 -19.74 -22.91
C SER A 338 19.44 -19.81 -23.74
N GLY A 339 19.32 -19.74 -25.07
CA GLY A 339 20.43 -19.99 -26.00
C GLY A 339 20.59 -21.46 -26.37
N PHE A 340 19.68 -22.31 -25.91
CA PHE A 340 19.55 -23.72 -26.29
C PHE A 340 18.26 -23.88 -27.11
N PRO A 341 18.35 -24.04 -28.45
CA PRO A 341 17.18 -24.06 -29.33
C PRO A 341 16.08 -25.06 -28.96
N LEU A 342 16.41 -26.27 -28.50
CA LEU A 342 15.40 -27.26 -28.13
C LEU A 342 14.75 -26.92 -26.79
N LEU A 343 15.51 -26.37 -25.84
CA LEU A 343 14.94 -25.82 -24.61
C LEU A 343 14.01 -24.63 -24.88
N ASP A 344 14.46 -23.70 -25.72
CA ASP A 344 13.68 -22.52 -26.11
C ASP A 344 12.40 -22.94 -26.83
N LYS A 345 12.45 -24.00 -27.65
CA LYS A 345 11.25 -24.58 -28.28
C LYS A 345 10.31 -25.25 -27.26
N ALA A 346 10.85 -25.83 -26.20
CA ALA A 346 10.06 -26.52 -25.17
C ALA A 346 9.38 -25.55 -24.18
N LEU A 347 9.98 -24.37 -23.95
CA LEU A 347 9.52 -23.40 -22.95
C LEU A 347 9.02 -22.06 -23.54
N ASP A 348 9.20 -21.84 -24.84
CA ASP A 348 9.00 -20.54 -25.51
C ASP A 348 9.79 -19.39 -24.88
N GLY A 349 10.98 -19.71 -24.35
CA GLY A 349 11.79 -18.78 -23.55
C GLY A 349 11.73 -19.08 -22.05
N VAL A 350 12.45 -18.29 -21.26
CA VAL A 350 12.58 -18.48 -19.82
C VAL A 350 11.70 -17.46 -19.11
N HIS A 351 10.39 -17.70 -19.14
CA HIS A 351 9.39 -16.85 -18.49
C HIS A 351 8.94 -17.43 -17.14
N GLY A 352 8.51 -16.55 -16.23
CA GLY A 352 8.05 -16.96 -14.90
C GLY A 352 9.13 -17.61 -14.04
N ILE A 353 8.76 -18.60 -13.23
CA ILE A 353 9.64 -19.33 -12.30
C ILE A 353 10.03 -20.68 -12.91
N ASN A 354 11.29 -20.79 -13.33
CA ASN A 354 11.86 -21.98 -13.95
C ASN A 354 12.82 -22.66 -12.96
N ILE A 355 12.48 -23.87 -12.51
CA ILE A 355 13.25 -24.61 -11.52
C ILE A 355 14.00 -25.76 -12.19
N VAL A 356 15.31 -25.85 -11.98
CA VAL A 356 16.17 -26.93 -12.47
C VAL A 356 16.68 -27.77 -11.30
N GLY A 357 16.19 -29.00 -11.25
CA GLY A 357 16.59 -30.06 -10.32
C GLY A 357 17.68 -30.96 -10.88
N GLY A 358 18.37 -31.67 -10.01
CA GLY A 358 19.38 -32.65 -10.39
C GLY A 358 20.26 -33.08 -9.21
N ALA A 359 20.88 -34.25 -9.31
CA ALA A 359 21.78 -34.75 -8.28
C ALA A 359 22.99 -33.81 -8.05
N PRO A 360 23.66 -33.86 -6.88
CA PRO A 360 24.93 -33.16 -6.69
C PRO A 360 25.92 -33.51 -7.81
N LYS A 361 26.70 -32.51 -8.26
CA LYS A 361 27.68 -32.63 -9.35
C LYS A 361 27.12 -32.97 -10.76
N SER A 362 25.80 -32.97 -10.97
CA SER A 362 25.22 -33.20 -12.32
C SER A 362 25.46 -32.05 -13.31
N GLY A 363 25.97 -30.90 -12.87
CA GLY A 363 26.29 -29.75 -13.72
C GLY A 363 25.24 -28.63 -13.75
N LYS A 364 24.25 -28.63 -12.83
CA LYS A 364 23.21 -27.59 -12.73
C LYS A 364 23.75 -26.16 -12.76
N SER A 365 24.69 -25.83 -11.87
CA SER A 365 25.29 -24.50 -11.82
C SER A 365 25.97 -24.13 -13.13
N THR A 366 26.72 -25.06 -13.75
CA THR A 366 27.36 -24.82 -15.05
C THR A 366 26.32 -24.53 -16.15
N PHE A 367 25.21 -25.28 -16.15
CA PHE A 367 24.11 -25.10 -17.07
C PHE A 367 23.47 -23.71 -16.93
N LEU A 368 23.09 -23.31 -15.71
CA LEU A 368 22.50 -22.00 -15.48
C LEU A 368 23.49 -20.84 -15.71
N ILE A 369 24.78 -21.00 -15.38
CA ILE A 369 25.81 -20.00 -15.70
C ILE A 369 25.86 -19.76 -17.22
N GLN A 370 25.81 -20.82 -18.03
CA GLN A 370 25.81 -20.70 -19.48
C GLN A 370 24.57 -19.96 -19.99
N VAL A 371 23.39 -20.32 -19.52
CA VAL A 371 22.14 -19.63 -19.86
C VAL A 371 22.19 -18.15 -19.47
N ALA A 372 22.54 -17.87 -18.21
CA ALA A 372 22.59 -16.53 -17.64
C ALA A 372 23.56 -15.60 -18.38
N THR A 373 24.76 -16.10 -18.67
CA THR A 373 25.78 -15.32 -19.39
C THR A 373 25.41 -15.15 -20.88
N GLY A 374 24.77 -16.14 -21.50
CA GLY A 374 24.22 -16.01 -22.85
C GLY A 374 23.15 -14.92 -22.94
N MET A 375 22.26 -14.83 -21.95
CA MET A 375 21.27 -13.75 -21.84
C MET A 375 21.93 -12.39 -21.65
N ALA A 376 22.92 -12.29 -20.75
CA ALA A 376 23.65 -11.04 -20.52
C ALA A 376 24.44 -10.57 -21.75
N MET A 377 24.98 -11.49 -22.57
CA MET A 377 25.60 -11.18 -23.87
C MET A 377 24.59 -10.63 -24.88
N ARG A 378 23.30 -10.95 -24.72
CA ARG A 378 22.18 -10.38 -25.49
C ARG A 378 21.57 -9.16 -24.81
N GLU A 379 22.32 -8.50 -23.91
CA GLU A 379 21.94 -7.27 -23.22
C GLU A 379 20.71 -7.43 -22.29
N VAL A 380 20.37 -8.66 -21.89
CA VAL A 380 19.36 -8.90 -20.87
C VAL A 380 20.00 -8.78 -19.49
N PRO A 381 19.48 -7.92 -18.59
CA PRO A 381 20.00 -7.80 -17.24
C PRO A 381 19.78 -9.09 -16.44
N VAL A 382 20.84 -9.59 -15.81
CA VAL A 382 20.82 -10.80 -15.00
C VAL A 382 21.47 -10.59 -13.64
N LEU A 383 20.72 -10.91 -12.59
CA LEU A 383 21.20 -10.97 -11.21
C LEU A 383 21.42 -12.43 -10.82
N TYR A 384 22.66 -12.83 -10.58
CA TYR A 384 23.03 -14.19 -10.19
C TYR A 384 23.34 -14.26 -8.69
N TYR A 385 22.42 -14.80 -7.90
CA TYR A 385 22.63 -15.08 -6.49
C TYR A 385 23.32 -16.42 -6.32
N ASP A 386 24.58 -16.38 -5.87
CA ASP A 386 25.43 -17.55 -5.69
C ASP A 386 25.88 -17.67 -4.23
N PHE A 387 25.55 -18.79 -3.60
CA PHE A 387 25.92 -19.07 -2.22
C PHE A 387 26.99 -20.17 -2.09
N GLU A 388 27.49 -20.68 -3.22
CA GLU A 388 28.35 -21.86 -3.29
C GLU A 388 29.69 -21.65 -4.00
N ASN A 389 29.67 -21.10 -5.21
CA ASN A 389 30.82 -21.17 -6.11
C ASN A 389 31.84 -20.08 -5.80
N GLY A 390 31.35 -18.88 -5.54
CA GLY A 390 32.09 -17.62 -5.52
C GLY A 390 32.10 -16.95 -6.90
N ARG A 391 31.85 -15.63 -6.90
CA ARG A 391 31.86 -14.76 -8.10
C ARG A 391 33.05 -14.95 -9.03
N GLN A 392 34.27 -15.05 -8.48
CA GLN A 392 35.48 -15.23 -9.29
C GLN A 392 35.48 -16.54 -10.09
N LYS A 393 34.93 -17.63 -9.53
CA LYS A 393 34.83 -18.90 -10.26
C LYS A 393 33.81 -18.83 -11.39
N ILE A 394 32.69 -18.12 -11.18
CA ILE A 394 31.67 -17.91 -12.22
C ILE A 394 32.29 -17.14 -13.39
N TYR A 395 33.04 -16.07 -13.11
CA TYR A 395 33.73 -15.29 -14.14
C TYR A 395 34.80 -16.12 -14.85
N GLN A 396 35.62 -16.87 -14.12
CA GLN A 396 36.67 -17.71 -14.73
C GLN A 396 36.07 -18.80 -15.65
N ARG A 397 34.99 -19.47 -15.23
CA ARG A 397 34.29 -20.47 -16.07
C ARG A 397 33.67 -19.82 -17.30
N THR A 398 33.13 -18.62 -17.15
CA THR A 398 32.55 -17.88 -18.29
C THR A 398 33.63 -17.49 -19.29
N LEU A 399 34.76 -16.96 -18.81
CA LEU A 399 35.89 -16.61 -19.65
C LEU A 399 36.49 -17.84 -20.36
N SER A 400 36.57 -18.98 -19.65
CA SER A 400 36.98 -20.27 -20.21
C SER A 400 36.08 -20.70 -21.38
N ARG A 401 34.76 -20.58 -21.23
CA ARG A 401 33.79 -20.88 -22.28
C ARG A 401 33.89 -19.93 -23.47
N LEU A 402 34.03 -18.62 -23.22
CA LEU A 402 34.13 -17.60 -24.28
C LEU A 402 35.43 -17.71 -25.10
N SER A 403 36.55 -17.97 -24.43
CA SER A 403 37.87 -18.07 -25.09
C SER A 403 38.17 -19.45 -25.70
N GLN A 404 37.40 -20.47 -25.32
CA GLN A 404 37.70 -21.88 -25.61
C GLN A 404 39.09 -22.27 -25.09
N LEU A 405 39.42 -21.81 -23.87
CA LEU A 405 40.66 -22.13 -23.15
C LEU A 405 40.32 -22.75 -21.81
N SER A 406 41.11 -23.72 -21.37
CA SER A 406 40.90 -24.34 -20.05
C SER A 406 41.14 -23.33 -18.92
N THR A 407 40.52 -23.55 -17.77
CA THR A 407 40.74 -22.68 -16.59
C THR A 407 42.19 -22.68 -16.12
N ASP A 408 42.92 -23.77 -16.37
CA ASP A 408 44.33 -23.89 -16.01
C ASP A 408 45.22 -23.10 -16.97
N ALA A 409 44.96 -23.18 -18.29
CA ALA A 409 45.65 -22.37 -19.30
C ALA A 409 45.45 -20.87 -19.04
N ILE A 410 44.22 -20.45 -18.70
CA ILE A 410 43.93 -19.06 -18.33
C ILE A 410 44.72 -18.61 -17.09
N ARG A 411 44.93 -19.51 -16.12
CA ARG A 411 45.65 -19.18 -14.88
C ARG A 411 47.16 -19.15 -15.08
N SER A 412 47.71 -20.05 -15.89
CA SER A 412 49.14 -20.08 -16.21
C SER A 412 49.56 -19.03 -17.22
N ALA A 413 48.60 -18.41 -17.93
CA ALA A 413 48.84 -17.53 -19.08
C ALA A 413 49.71 -18.23 -20.16
N ASP A 414 49.49 -19.53 -20.33
CA ASP A 414 50.17 -20.35 -21.32
C ASP A 414 49.33 -20.36 -22.61
N PHE A 415 49.64 -19.42 -23.50
CA PHE A 415 48.90 -19.16 -24.72
C PHE A 415 49.84 -19.16 -25.92
N ASP A 416 49.40 -19.75 -27.03
CA ASP A 416 49.96 -19.42 -28.34
C ASP A 416 49.37 -18.09 -28.88
N GLN A 417 49.81 -17.67 -30.07
CA GLN A 417 49.35 -16.39 -30.65
C GLN A 417 47.84 -16.38 -30.96
N ASP A 418 47.27 -17.52 -31.33
CA ASP A 418 45.84 -17.63 -31.64
C ASP A 418 45.01 -17.64 -30.35
N ASP A 419 45.50 -18.31 -29.32
CA ASP A 419 44.93 -18.35 -27.97
C ASP A 419 44.93 -16.96 -27.34
N GLU A 420 46.01 -16.19 -27.49
CA GLU A 420 46.09 -14.81 -26.98
C GLU A 420 45.03 -13.91 -27.64
N ALA A 421 44.82 -14.05 -28.96
CA ALA A 421 43.79 -13.31 -29.67
C ALA A 421 42.37 -13.69 -29.19
N ARG A 422 42.08 -14.99 -29.03
CA ARG A 422 40.78 -15.46 -28.50
C ARG A 422 40.56 -15.02 -27.05
N TYR A 423 41.58 -15.10 -26.20
CA TYR A 423 41.52 -14.65 -24.82
C TYR A 423 41.21 -13.16 -24.72
N LYS A 424 41.91 -12.32 -25.49
CA LYS A 424 41.68 -10.88 -25.52
C LYS A 424 40.25 -10.54 -25.94
N SER A 425 39.75 -11.16 -27.01
CA SER A 425 38.36 -10.98 -27.44
C SER A 425 37.37 -11.38 -26.34
N ALA A 426 37.60 -12.52 -25.69
CA ALA A 426 36.75 -13.00 -24.60
C ALA A 426 36.76 -12.07 -23.37
N CYS A 427 37.89 -11.40 -23.08
CA CYS A 427 37.98 -10.38 -22.05
C CYS A 427 37.13 -9.14 -22.39
N GLU A 428 37.15 -8.70 -23.66
CA GLU A 428 36.33 -7.57 -24.12
C GLU A 428 34.83 -7.91 -24.03
N ASP A 429 34.45 -9.12 -24.43
CA ASP A 429 33.07 -9.60 -24.32
C ASP A 429 32.62 -9.73 -22.85
N LEU A 430 33.47 -10.30 -21.98
CA LEU A 430 33.20 -10.37 -20.55
C LEU A 430 33.01 -8.97 -19.96
N GLN A 431 33.84 -7.99 -20.32
CA GLN A 431 33.73 -6.62 -19.82
C GLN A 431 32.37 -5.99 -20.19
N LYS A 432 31.92 -6.17 -21.44
CA LYS A 432 30.60 -5.68 -21.89
C LYS A 432 29.47 -6.41 -21.16
N MET A 433 29.57 -7.74 -21.06
CA MET A 433 28.58 -8.58 -20.38
C MET A 433 28.44 -8.22 -18.90
N LEU A 434 29.53 -7.86 -18.22
CA LEU A 434 29.50 -7.46 -16.81
C LEU A 434 28.68 -6.21 -16.54
N PHE A 435 28.32 -5.42 -17.56
CA PHE A 435 27.34 -4.33 -17.41
C PHE A 435 25.91 -4.85 -17.23
N PHE A 436 25.58 -6.00 -17.82
CA PHE A 436 24.28 -6.67 -17.70
C PHE A 436 24.27 -7.82 -16.68
N PHE A 437 25.43 -8.34 -16.27
CA PHE A 437 25.54 -9.49 -15.38
C PHE A 437 26.13 -9.09 -14.01
N ARG A 438 25.37 -9.27 -12.92
CA ARG A 438 25.86 -9.07 -11.54
C ARG A 438 25.81 -10.37 -10.76
N VAL A 439 26.91 -10.73 -10.08
CA VAL A 439 26.94 -11.86 -9.15
C VAL A 439 26.89 -11.36 -7.72
N ILE A 440 25.91 -11.84 -6.95
CA ILE A 440 25.63 -11.49 -5.57
C ILE A 440 25.95 -12.71 -4.69
N ASN A 441 26.84 -12.52 -3.72
CA ASN A 441 27.22 -13.55 -2.74
C ASN A 441 26.83 -13.18 -1.30
N ASP A 442 25.99 -12.14 -1.13
CA ASP A 442 25.58 -11.64 0.19
C ASP A 442 24.52 -12.55 0.83
N ARG A 443 24.87 -13.13 1.98
CA ARG A 443 23.99 -14.00 2.77
C ARG A 443 22.97 -13.25 3.61
N GLN A 444 22.96 -11.92 3.60
CA GLN A 444 21.95 -11.08 4.25
C GLN A 444 20.82 -10.65 3.31
N VAL A 445 20.73 -11.25 2.11
CA VAL A 445 19.67 -10.89 1.14
C VAL A 445 18.27 -11.14 1.72
N THR A 446 17.39 -10.15 1.56
CA THR A 446 15.95 -10.28 1.82
C THR A 446 15.17 -10.07 0.52
N PRO A 447 13.89 -10.48 0.45
CA PRO A 447 13.03 -10.16 -0.69
C PRO A 447 13.00 -8.67 -1.04
N GLU A 448 13.07 -7.76 -0.06
CA GLU A 448 13.10 -6.31 -0.28
C GLU A 448 14.45 -5.82 -0.83
N ILE A 449 15.57 -6.46 -0.44
CA ILE A 449 16.87 -6.19 -1.06
C ILE A 449 16.86 -6.66 -2.52
N MET A 450 16.27 -7.82 -2.81
CA MET A 450 16.17 -8.36 -4.16
C MET A 450 15.36 -7.44 -5.09
N ARG A 451 14.20 -6.93 -4.63
CA ARG A 451 13.41 -5.92 -5.35
C ARG A 451 14.25 -4.70 -5.72
N ARG A 452 15.00 -4.16 -4.75
CA ARG A 452 15.89 -3.01 -4.99
C ARG A 452 16.99 -3.32 -6.00
N HIS A 453 17.61 -4.49 -5.94
CA HIS A 453 18.63 -4.87 -6.93
C HIS A 453 18.06 -4.94 -8.35
N ILE A 454 16.84 -5.47 -8.50
CA ILE A 454 16.12 -5.51 -9.78
C ILE A 454 15.89 -4.08 -10.29
N ASP A 455 15.39 -3.18 -9.44
CA ASP A 455 15.16 -1.78 -9.82
C ASP A 455 16.46 -1.08 -10.26
N PHE A 456 17.56 -1.28 -9.53
CA PHE A 456 18.85 -0.69 -9.86
C PHE A 456 19.39 -1.19 -11.21
N ILE A 457 19.42 -2.50 -11.43
CA ILE A 457 20.00 -3.04 -12.67
C ILE A 457 19.16 -2.66 -13.89
N ARG A 458 17.82 -2.61 -13.76
CA ARG A 458 16.93 -2.13 -14.83
C ARG A 458 17.17 -0.68 -15.17
N HIS A 459 17.33 0.16 -14.15
CA HIS A 459 17.61 1.58 -14.36
C HIS A 459 18.99 1.79 -15.03
N GLU A 460 20.03 1.10 -14.57
CA GLU A 460 21.37 1.18 -15.16
C GLU A 460 21.39 0.73 -16.62
N THR A 461 20.65 -0.33 -16.94
CA THR A 461 20.65 -0.96 -18.28
C THR A 461 19.57 -0.44 -19.21
N ASN A 462 18.66 0.42 -18.72
CA ASN A 462 17.48 0.89 -19.44
C ASN A 462 16.65 -0.26 -20.04
N SER A 463 16.45 -1.33 -19.26
CA SER A 463 15.74 -2.53 -19.67
C SER A 463 14.44 -2.70 -18.89
N ASP A 464 13.40 -3.16 -19.59
CA ASP A 464 12.11 -3.48 -18.99
C ASP A 464 12.07 -4.88 -18.33
N TYR A 465 13.01 -5.75 -18.70
CA TYR A 465 13.09 -7.14 -18.23
C TYR A 465 14.35 -7.41 -17.42
N THR A 466 14.27 -8.39 -16.54
CA THR A 466 15.40 -8.85 -15.72
C THR A 466 15.22 -10.32 -15.40
N VAL A 467 16.33 -11.05 -15.43
CA VAL A 467 16.38 -12.45 -15.03
C VAL A 467 17.11 -12.55 -13.69
N VAL A 468 16.53 -13.29 -12.76
CA VAL A 468 17.12 -13.57 -11.45
C VAL A 468 17.47 -15.05 -11.37
N VAL A 469 18.74 -15.35 -11.18
CA VAL A 469 19.25 -16.70 -11.01
C VAL A 469 19.52 -16.97 -9.54
N ILE A 470 19.01 -18.08 -8.99
CA ILE A 470 19.22 -18.50 -7.61
C ILE A 470 19.95 -19.85 -7.57
N ASP A 471 21.21 -19.84 -7.14
CA ASP A 471 22.06 -21.02 -7.00
C ASP A 471 22.60 -21.14 -5.56
N SER A 472 21.93 -21.86 -4.66
CA SER A 472 20.74 -22.71 -4.82
C SER A 472 19.61 -22.35 -3.84
N LEU A 473 18.36 -22.72 -4.15
CA LEU A 473 17.17 -22.44 -3.34
C LEU A 473 17.35 -22.81 -1.86
N HIS A 474 18.02 -23.94 -1.62
CA HIS A 474 18.28 -24.52 -0.30
C HIS A 474 19.28 -23.73 0.55
N LYS A 475 19.93 -22.71 -0.03
CA LYS A 475 20.98 -21.89 0.59
C LYS A 475 20.60 -20.42 0.75
N LEU A 476 19.36 -20.06 0.43
CA LEU A 476 18.81 -18.76 0.76
C LEU A 476 18.81 -18.54 2.29
N PRO A 477 18.92 -17.30 2.76
CA PRO A 477 18.88 -17.02 4.19
C PRO A 477 17.48 -17.24 4.76
N PHE A 478 17.44 -17.85 5.95
CA PHE A 478 16.21 -18.11 6.70
C PHE A 478 16.35 -17.51 8.10
N LYS A 479 15.24 -17.02 8.68
CA LYS A 479 15.23 -16.47 10.04
C LYS A 479 15.62 -17.52 11.08
N ASP A 480 15.12 -18.75 10.91
CA ASP A 480 15.41 -19.90 11.78
C ASP A 480 15.78 -21.16 10.97
N PHE A 481 16.92 -21.78 11.30
CA PHE A 481 17.41 -22.98 10.60
C PHE A 481 16.60 -24.26 10.91
N SER A 482 15.82 -24.26 12.00
CA SER A 482 14.88 -25.34 12.34
C SER A 482 13.66 -25.38 11.40
N GLU A 483 13.43 -24.28 10.69
CA GLU A 483 12.27 -24.03 9.83
C GLU A 483 12.65 -23.96 8.34
N ARG A 484 13.70 -24.70 7.92
CA ARG A 484 14.17 -24.64 6.53
C ARG A 484 13.10 -24.96 5.49
N ARG A 485 12.19 -25.89 5.77
CA ARG A 485 11.11 -26.23 4.83
C ARG A 485 10.14 -25.06 4.68
N THR A 486 9.61 -24.55 5.79
CA THR A 486 8.73 -23.38 5.80
C THR A 486 9.42 -22.13 5.27
N GLY A 487 10.73 -22.01 5.43
CA GLY A 487 11.55 -20.95 4.84
C GLY A 487 11.67 -21.02 3.31
N ILE A 488 11.83 -22.22 2.74
CA ILE A 488 11.84 -22.41 1.28
C ILE A 488 10.47 -22.05 0.69
N ASP A 489 9.41 -22.53 1.32
CA ASP A 489 8.01 -22.24 0.94
C ASP A 489 7.75 -20.72 0.95
N ALA A 490 8.22 -20.03 2.00
CA ALA A 490 8.14 -18.57 2.09
C ALA A 490 8.91 -17.86 0.96
N TRP A 491 10.12 -18.33 0.62
CA TRP A 491 10.90 -17.75 -0.48
C TRP A 491 10.24 -17.95 -1.84
N LEU A 492 9.65 -19.11 -2.12
CA LEU A 492 8.94 -19.36 -3.37
C LEU A 492 7.74 -18.42 -3.52
N ARG A 493 6.93 -18.23 -2.47
CA ARG A 493 5.81 -17.26 -2.48
C ARG A 493 6.29 -15.82 -2.67
N GLN A 494 7.43 -15.47 -2.08
CA GLN A 494 8.03 -14.16 -2.30
C GLN A 494 8.54 -14.01 -3.74
N MET A 495 9.08 -15.06 -4.36
CA MET A 495 9.45 -15.05 -5.78
C MET A 495 8.23 -14.88 -6.69
N GLU A 496 7.10 -15.53 -6.40
CA GLU A 496 5.84 -15.32 -7.13
C GLU A 496 5.38 -13.85 -7.03
N SER A 497 5.37 -13.31 -5.82
CA SER A 497 5.04 -11.89 -5.59
C SER A 497 6.00 -10.94 -6.33
N ILE A 498 7.31 -11.20 -6.32
CA ILE A 498 8.29 -10.39 -7.07
C ILE A 498 8.10 -10.55 -8.58
N ARG A 499 7.84 -11.76 -9.08
CA ARG A 499 7.54 -12.03 -10.50
C ARG A 499 6.33 -11.22 -10.94
N ASP A 500 5.24 -11.26 -10.18
CA ASP A 500 3.98 -10.62 -10.57
C ASP A 500 4.04 -9.10 -10.41
N GLU A 501 4.75 -8.60 -9.40
CA GLU A 501 4.93 -7.16 -9.16
C GLU A 501 5.87 -6.50 -10.18
N LEU A 502 6.98 -7.15 -10.51
CA LEU A 502 8.05 -6.56 -11.31
C LEU A 502 8.17 -7.17 -12.71
N ASN A 503 7.40 -8.20 -13.07
CA ASN A 503 7.52 -8.91 -14.35
C ASN A 503 8.96 -9.41 -14.61
N VAL A 504 9.56 -10.08 -13.62
CA VAL A 504 10.90 -10.69 -13.72
C VAL A 504 10.80 -12.20 -13.93
N SER A 505 11.83 -12.79 -14.52
CA SER A 505 11.92 -14.24 -14.69
C SER A 505 12.94 -14.85 -13.72
N PHE A 506 12.60 -15.96 -13.10
CA PHE A 506 13.46 -16.67 -12.17
C PHE A 506 13.99 -17.97 -12.78
N LEU A 507 15.29 -18.20 -12.57
CA LEU A 507 15.99 -19.46 -12.85
C LEU A 507 16.55 -19.99 -11.53
N VAL A 508 16.01 -21.10 -11.04
CA VAL A 508 16.28 -21.56 -9.67
C VAL A 508 16.88 -22.96 -9.68
N VAL A 509 18.02 -23.12 -9.02
CA VAL A 509 18.61 -24.44 -8.76
C VAL A 509 17.97 -25.06 -7.54
N SER A 510 17.47 -26.28 -7.69
CA SER A 510 17.01 -27.11 -6.58
C SER A 510 17.80 -28.43 -6.50
N GLU A 511 18.02 -28.89 -5.28
CA GLU A 511 18.56 -30.24 -5.03
C GLU A 511 17.43 -31.28 -5.10
N LEU A 512 17.77 -32.49 -5.53
CA LEU A 512 16.84 -33.63 -5.46
C LEU A 512 16.93 -34.34 -4.12
N SER A 513 15.82 -34.91 -3.67
CA SER A 513 15.78 -35.92 -2.61
C SER A 513 16.44 -37.21 -3.09
N ARG A 514 17.02 -37.98 -2.17
CA ARG A 514 17.46 -39.35 -2.45
C ARG A 514 16.24 -40.27 -2.34
N GLY A 515 15.99 -41.11 -3.34
CA GLY A 515 14.90 -42.09 -3.32
C GLY A 515 15.15 -43.25 -2.34
N ASP A 516 14.19 -44.16 -2.25
CA ASP A 516 14.25 -45.35 -1.38
C ASP A 516 15.41 -46.26 -1.84
N GLY A 517 16.46 -46.34 -1.01
CA GLY A 517 17.71 -47.04 -1.32
C GLY A 517 18.91 -46.12 -1.61
N GLY A 518 18.74 -44.79 -1.51
CA GLY A 518 19.84 -43.83 -1.61
C GLY A 518 20.36 -43.60 -3.04
N SER A 519 19.65 -44.12 -4.05
CA SER A 519 20.01 -44.00 -5.47
C SER A 519 19.17 -42.91 -6.15
N TYR A 520 19.73 -42.31 -7.21
CA TYR A 520 19.03 -41.36 -8.08
C TYR A 520 18.54 -42.04 -9.38
N LYS A 521 18.32 -43.36 -9.38
CA LYS A 521 18.04 -44.17 -10.58
C LYS A 521 16.58 -44.14 -11.06
N GLU A 522 15.68 -43.45 -10.35
CA GLU A 522 14.26 -43.39 -10.70
C GLU A 522 14.02 -42.47 -11.91
N THR A 523 13.00 -42.79 -12.71
CA THR A 523 12.55 -41.92 -13.80
C THR A 523 12.24 -40.52 -13.25
N PRO A 524 12.77 -39.44 -13.86
CA PRO A 524 12.52 -38.08 -13.40
C PRO A 524 11.03 -37.77 -13.32
N HIS A 525 10.56 -37.37 -12.14
CA HIS A 525 9.18 -36.98 -11.87
C HIS A 525 9.18 -35.87 -10.81
N LEU A 526 8.06 -35.18 -10.64
CA LEU A 526 7.98 -34.01 -9.76
C LEU A 526 8.28 -34.31 -8.28
N GLY A 527 8.00 -35.53 -7.82
CA GLY A 527 8.30 -35.99 -6.46
C GLY A 527 9.80 -36.04 -6.10
N VAL A 528 10.71 -35.97 -7.08
CA VAL A 528 12.15 -36.06 -6.83
C VAL A 528 12.76 -34.79 -6.22
N PHE A 529 12.06 -33.65 -6.26
CA PHE A 529 12.57 -32.40 -5.69
C PHE A 529 12.61 -32.45 -4.16
N LYS A 530 13.69 -31.93 -3.58
CA LYS A 530 13.83 -31.84 -2.13
C LYS A 530 12.87 -30.81 -1.56
N GLY A 531 11.95 -31.25 -0.70
CA GLY A 531 10.90 -30.38 -0.16
C GLY A 531 9.79 -30.07 -1.18
N SER A 532 9.45 -31.02 -2.06
CA SER A 532 8.64 -30.86 -3.29
C SER A 532 7.25 -30.21 -3.16
N GLY A 533 6.72 -30.02 -1.94
CA GLY A 533 5.35 -29.55 -1.71
C GLY A 533 5.01 -28.25 -2.43
N ASP A 534 5.71 -27.15 -2.15
CA ASP A 534 5.38 -25.84 -2.74
C ASP A 534 6.10 -25.58 -4.07
N ILE A 535 7.14 -26.37 -4.40
CA ILE A 535 7.80 -26.33 -5.72
C ILE A 535 6.81 -26.71 -6.83
N GLU A 536 5.99 -27.74 -6.59
CA GLU A 536 4.96 -28.20 -7.52
C GLU A 536 3.94 -27.11 -7.88
N TYR A 537 3.52 -26.32 -6.89
CA TYR A 537 2.51 -25.29 -7.11
C TYR A 537 3.11 -23.96 -7.58
N SER A 538 4.35 -23.63 -7.20
CA SER A 538 4.92 -22.30 -7.46
C SER A 538 5.72 -22.21 -8.76
N ALA A 539 6.28 -23.34 -9.23
CA ALA A 539 7.04 -23.35 -10.48
C ALA A 539 6.10 -23.23 -11.70
N ASP A 540 6.46 -22.35 -12.63
CA ASP A 540 5.82 -22.33 -13.95
C ASP A 540 6.37 -23.47 -14.82
N ASN A 541 7.69 -23.77 -14.68
CA ASN A 541 8.35 -24.91 -15.30
C ASN A 541 9.28 -25.60 -14.29
N ALA A 542 9.15 -26.92 -14.16
CA ALA A 542 10.06 -27.76 -13.36
C ALA A 542 10.80 -28.73 -14.27
N MET A 543 12.13 -28.63 -14.28
CA MET A 543 13.03 -29.42 -15.11
C MET A 543 13.99 -30.24 -14.26
N VAL A 544 14.37 -31.43 -14.73
CA VAL A 544 15.36 -32.29 -14.07
C VAL A 544 16.50 -32.57 -15.04
N LEU A 545 17.71 -32.13 -14.68
CA LEU A 545 18.94 -32.47 -15.37
C LEU A 545 19.49 -33.78 -14.83
N TYR A 546 19.31 -34.84 -15.62
CA TYR A 546 19.58 -36.22 -15.23
C TYR A 546 20.83 -36.75 -15.94
N PRO A 547 21.90 -37.12 -15.20
CA PRO A 547 23.12 -37.62 -15.80
C PRO A 547 23.00 -39.10 -16.21
N ASP A 548 23.44 -39.44 -17.43
CA ASP A 548 23.55 -40.83 -17.91
C ASP A 548 24.86 -41.53 -17.44
N TRP A 549 25.58 -40.90 -16.51
CA TRP A 549 26.86 -41.33 -15.95
C TRP A 549 26.82 -41.18 -14.42
N ASP A 550 27.67 -41.91 -13.69
CA ASP A 550 27.73 -41.80 -12.22
C ASP A 550 28.49 -40.54 -11.78
N PRO A 551 27.82 -39.51 -11.21
CA PRO A 551 28.45 -38.26 -10.81
C PRO A 551 29.42 -38.37 -9.63
N LEU A 552 29.41 -39.50 -8.93
CA LEU A 552 30.26 -39.79 -7.78
C LEU A 552 31.47 -40.67 -8.15
N SER A 553 31.47 -41.24 -9.36
CA SER A 553 32.58 -42.07 -9.85
C SER A 553 33.73 -41.22 -10.41
N SER A 554 34.97 -41.68 -10.24
CA SER A 554 36.19 -41.01 -10.72
C SER A 554 36.58 -41.40 -12.14
N VAL A 555 35.66 -41.89 -12.97
CA VAL A 555 35.99 -42.43 -14.30
C VAL A 555 36.37 -41.30 -15.26
N GLU A 556 37.64 -41.30 -15.65
CA GLU A 556 38.21 -40.47 -16.71
C GLU A 556 37.74 -40.99 -18.09
N SER A 557 37.48 -40.06 -19.01
CA SER A 557 37.39 -40.27 -20.48
C SER A 557 36.09 -40.75 -21.16
N GLN A 558 34.91 -40.71 -20.53
CA GLN A 558 33.64 -40.83 -21.29
C GLN A 558 32.96 -39.47 -21.50
N LYS A 559 32.35 -39.30 -22.69
CA LYS A 559 31.46 -38.17 -23.01
C LYS A 559 30.32 -38.13 -22.01
N ARG A 560 30.37 -37.17 -21.07
CA ARG A 560 29.35 -37.00 -20.03
C ARG A 560 28.11 -36.38 -20.67
N LYS A 561 27.05 -37.17 -20.79
CA LYS A 561 25.77 -36.77 -21.33
C LYS A 561 24.73 -36.66 -20.22
N ASN A 562 23.92 -35.61 -20.28
CA ASN A 562 22.82 -35.37 -19.36
C ASN A 562 21.53 -35.20 -20.16
N LYS A 563 20.45 -35.86 -19.74
CA LYS A 563 19.11 -35.65 -20.29
C LYS A 563 18.37 -34.61 -19.48
N LEU A 564 17.79 -33.61 -20.14
CA LEU A 564 16.92 -32.63 -19.49
C LEU A 564 15.46 -33.05 -19.68
N TRP A 565 14.78 -33.29 -18.58
CA TRP A 565 13.36 -33.63 -18.56
C TRP A 565 12.56 -32.44 -18.06
N LEU A 566 11.55 -32.01 -18.80
CA LEU A 566 10.48 -31.15 -18.29
C LEU A 566 9.49 -32.05 -17.57
N VAL A 567 9.49 -32.02 -16.23
CA VAL A 567 8.66 -32.93 -15.42
C VAL A 567 7.32 -32.31 -15.03
N ALA A 568 7.22 -30.99 -15.04
CA ALA A 568 5.97 -30.25 -14.90
C ALA A 568 6.07 -28.89 -15.61
N SER A 569 4.96 -28.42 -16.17
CA SER A 569 4.82 -27.08 -16.72
C SER A 569 3.35 -26.66 -16.65
N ARG A 570 3.11 -25.36 -16.44
CA ARG A 570 1.76 -24.79 -16.47
C ARG A 570 1.22 -24.60 -17.88
N GLU A 571 2.10 -24.38 -18.86
CA GLU A 571 1.72 -24.01 -20.24
C GLU A 571 2.19 -25.02 -21.30
N HIS A 572 3.19 -25.85 -20.98
CA HIS A 572 3.80 -26.78 -21.93
C HIS A 572 3.60 -28.24 -21.54
N SER A 573 3.79 -29.15 -22.49
CA SER A 573 3.67 -30.59 -22.26
C SER A 573 4.95 -31.16 -21.63
N PRO A 574 4.88 -31.83 -20.47
CA PRO A 574 6.02 -32.52 -19.87
C PRO A 574 6.60 -33.60 -20.77
N GLY A 575 7.92 -33.83 -20.67
CA GLY A 575 8.62 -34.84 -21.47
C GLY A 575 10.14 -34.64 -21.49
N LEU A 576 10.82 -35.49 -22.26
CA LEU A 576 12.24 -35.35 -22.53
C LEU A 576 12.45 -34.18 -23.50
N VAL A 577 13.26 -33.20 -23.11
CA VAL A 577 13.51 -31.97 -23.89
C VAL A 577 14.67 -32.18 -24.85
N ALA A 578 15.85 -32.49 -24.32
CA ALA A 578 17.08 -32.65 -25.09
C ALA A 578 18.16 -33.41 -24.30
N GLU A 579 19.21 -33.80 -25.02
CA GLU A 579 20.44 -34.31 -24.42
C GLU A 579 21.52 -33.21 -24.44
N TYR A 580 22.29 -33.11 -23.37
CA TYR A 580 23.33 -32.12 -23.18
C TYR A 580 24.67 -32.81 -22.91
N GLU A 581 25.61 -32.64 -23.84
CA GLU A 581 26.99 -33.13 -23.70
C GLU A 581 27.81 -32.09 -22.93
N VAL A 582 28.48 -32.50 -21.86
CA VAL A 582 29.37 -31.62 -21.09
C VAL A 582 30.61 -31.30 -21.94
N ASP A 583 30.83 -30.02 -22.18
CA ASP A 583 32.02 -29.50 -22.86
C ASP A 583 33.10 -29.16 -21.84
N TYR A 584 33.90 -30.16 -21.48
CA TYR A 584 35.03 -30.04 -20.55
C TYR A 584 36.34 -30.14 -21.35
N PRO A 585 37.35 -29.26 -21.11
CA PRO A 585 37.55 -28.42 -19.92
C PRO A 585 36.95 -27.00 -19.95
N TYR A 586 36.08 -26.68 -20.92
CA TYR A 586 35.57 -25.30 -21.13
C TYR A 586 34.35 -24.93 -20.28
N TRP A 587 33.87 -25.84 -19.42
CA TRP A 587 32.75 -25.62 -18.50
C TRP A 587 31.47 -25.18 -19.23
N GLY A 588 31.16 -25.86 -20.34
CA GLY A 588 29.96 -25.65 -21.13
C GLY A 588 29.09 -26.90 -21.26
N PHE A 589 27.95 -26.72 -21.92
CA PHE A 589 27.07 -27.75 -22.43
C PHE A 589 26.80 -27.50 -23.91
N ILE A 590 26.80 -28.58 -24.67
CA ILE A 590 26.40 -28.60 -26.08
C ILE A 590 25.09 -29.36 -26.16
N GLU A 591 24.05 -28.68 -26.64
CA GLU A 591 22.75 -29.30 -26.88
C GLU A 591 22.82 -30.25 -28.08
N LYS A 592 22.28 -31.45 -27.92
CA LYS A 592 22.18 -32.50 -28.93
C LYS A 592 20.69 -32.83 -29.16
N PRO A 593 20.27 -33.03 -30.41
CA PRO A 593 18.94 -33.53 -30.70
C PRO A 593 18.76 -34.93 -30.10
N LEU A 594 17.52 -35.29 -29.80
CA LEU A 594 17.15 -36.65 -29.44
C LEU A 594 17.20 -37.50 -30.71
N ASP A 595 17.96 -38.60 -30.67
CA ASP A 595 18.06 -39.58 -31.77
C ASP A 595 16.74 -40.34 -32.00
#